data_AF-E1Z2R7-F1
#
_entry.id   AF-E1Z2R7-F1
#
_cell.length_a   1.000
_cell.length_b   1.000
_cell.length_c   1.000
_cell.angle_alpha   90.00
_cell.angle_beta   90.00
_cell.angle_gamma   90.00
#
_symmetry.space_group_name_H-M   'P 1'
#
loop_
_entity.id
_entity.type
_entity.pdbx_description
1 polymer ?
#
loop_
_entity_poly.entity_id
_entity_poly.type
_entity_poly.pdbx_seq_one_letter_code
_entity_poly.pdbx_strand_id
1 'polypeptide(L)'
;MELRVITLNAWGLWVVAKRRQERVAALAQFLRRQASVHLIDSCLAACTADVMLLQEVWVAADVELLRQAAAEGGLPHSFHFLCGAIGSGLLLLSRFRIAQVAFQPYTARGDPFAVLNGDYFAGKGVGWAALDTPAGTISVFNTHLSANYGQRWQTGARGLPPHCRLPRDSLAGVRLLQVLELAAFVRSHGRGSAATVLAGDLNAAPDTLELALLKALLPHLRDAWAEAQPLRLGATANALENSFTTAGAGHTPSRIDYVLSTCAAVSAELALADTGLGFSYSDHVGVAATLSLGGGASSGSGASSDEDAEFTLVSGGGGEGGGGGSPQARPLAPRSAALLTLAELMRRRPQPFQHAAASIEQTALGMARGRRRSLRLAAGLWAAGLGCLGTLAAQPWWAERAAAEAQAHHLALLGGMGTALGWAGVVFVGGFVARGMELRALQQAACQLRLTVGAAAVQACELSPSRYLTCLRESAAAPDCD
;
A
#
# COMPACT_ATOMS: atom_id res chain seq x y z
N MET A 1 -0.67 -27.68 11.86
CA MET A 1 -1.87 -26.94 12.33
C MET A 1 -2.39 -26.12 11.17
N GLU A 2 -3.70 -25.92 11.06
CA GLU A 2 -4.26 -24.97 10.07
C GLU A 2 -4.52 -23.62 10.74
N LEU A 3 -4.21 -22.54 10.04
CA LEU A 3 -4.43 -21.16 10.45
C LEU A 3 -5.34 -20.48 9.45
N ARG A 4 -6.52 -20.04 9.89
CA ARG A 4 -7.49 -19.35 9.05
C ARG A 4 -7.40 -17.83 9.24
N VAL A 5 -6.99 -17.14 8.18
CA VAL A 5 -6.80 -15.69 8.17
C VAL A 5 -7.84 -15.05 7.26
N ILE A 6 -8.55 -14.03 7.76
CA ILE A 6 -9.48 -13.22 6.98
C ILE A 6 -8.98 -11.78 6.92
N THR A 7 -8.95 -11.18 5.74
CA THR A 7 -8.74 -9.75 5.55
C THR A 7 -9.94 -9.08 4.92
N LEU A 8 -10.27 -7.88 5.38
CA LEU A 8 -11.38 -7.09 4.83
C LEU A 8 -11.12 -5.58 5.03
N ASN A 9 -11.11 -4.82 3.94
CA ASN A 9 -11.35 -3.38 4.02
C ASN A 9 -12.83 -3.15 4.39
N ALA A 10 -13.08 -2.60 5.59
CA ALA A 10 -14.41 -2.43 6.16
C ALA A 10 -15.13 -1.15 5.70
N TRP A 11 -14.46 -0.29 4.93
CA TRP A 11 -15.00 0.98 4.43
C TRP A 11 -15.70 1.80 5.51
N GLY A 12 -15.08 1.96 6.69
CA GLY A 12 -15.70 2.57 7.87
C GLY A 12 -15.66 4.10 7.89
N LEU A 13 -15.57 4.77 6.74
CA LEU A 13 -15.40 6.23 6.66
C LEU A 13 -16.62 6.95 7.25
N TRP A 14 -16.41 7.86 8.20
CA TRP A 14 -17.49 8.40 9.04
C TRP A 14 -18.67 8.99 8.26
N VAL A 15 -18.39 9.82 7.25
CA VAL A 15 -19.40 10.61 6.53
C VAL A 15 -19.71 10.06 5.14
N VAL A 16 -18.71 9.52 4.44
CA VAL A 16 -18.86 9.14 3.02
C VAL A 16 -19.25 7.67 2.81
N ALA A 17 -19.01 6.80 3.79
CA ALA A 17 -19.35 5.40 3.64
C ALA A 17 -20.85 5.17 3.80
N LYS A 18 -21.46 4.56 2.77
CA LYS A 18 -22.89 4.25 2.78
C LYS A 18 -23.18 3.18 3.82
N ARG A 19 -24.29 3.36 4.56
CA ARG A 19 -24.82 2.41 5.54
C ARG A 19 -23.79 1.94 6.58
N ARG A 20 -22.82 2.80 6.93
CA ARG A 20 -21.69 2.45 7.83
C ARG A 20 -22.15 1.75 9.11
N GLN A 21 -23.10 2.34 9.84
CA GLN A 21 -23.58 1.79 11.10
C GLN A 21 -24.22 0.41 10.94
N GLU A 22 -25.06 0.22 9.91
CA GLU A 22 -25.72 -1.06 9.62
C GLU A 22 -24.70 -2.14 9.24
N ARG A 23 -23.70 -1.79 8.41
CA ARG A 23 -22.64 -2.72 8.00
C ARG A 23 -21.74 -3.12 9.17
N VAL A 24 -21.34 -2.16 10.01
CA VAL A 24 -20.54 -2.44 11.21
C VAL A 24 -21.33 -3.30 12.19
N ALA A 25 -22.64 -3.05 12.38
CA ALA A 25 -23.49 -3.90 13.20
C ALA A 25 -23.61 -5.33 12.65
N ALA A 26 -23.76 -5.48 11.33
CA ALA A 26 -23.76 -6.79 10.67
C ALA A 26 -22.41 -7.51 10.86
N LEU A 27 -21.29 -6.81 10.69
CA LEU A 27 -19.95 -7.36 10.92
C LEU A 27 -19.74 -7.79 12.38
N ALA A 28 -20.23 -7.00 13.34
CA ALA A 28 -20.23 -7.38 14.75
C ALA A 28 -21.08 -8.65 15.00
N GLN A 29 -22.24 -8.78 14.35
CA GLN A 29 -23.06 -9.99 14.46
C GLN A 29 -22.37 -11.21 13.82
N PHE A 30 -21.65 -11.03 12.71
CA PHE A 30 -20.81 -12.07 12.14
C PHE A 30 -19.73 -12.53 13.14
N LEU A 31 -19.01 -11.59 13.74
CA LEU A 31 -17.97 -11.87 14.74
C LEU A 31 -18.52 -12.67 15.93
N ARG A 32 -19.62 -12.23 16.54
CA ARG A 32 -20.25 -12.94 17.68
C ARG A 32 -20.59 -14.40 17.36
N ARG A 33 -21.04 -14.67 16.13
CA ARG A 33 -21.47 -16.01 15.72
C ARG A 33 -20.30 -16.97 15.49
N GLN A 34 -19.05 -16.51 15.44
CA GLN A 34 -17.90 -17.38 15.23
C GLN A 34 -17.77 -18.47 16.31
N ALA A 35 -18.08 -18.15 17.57
CA ALA A 35 -18.03 -19.12 18.67
C ALA A 35 -19.09 -20.22 18.56
N SER A 36 -20.29 -19.91 18.03
CA SER A 36 -21.40 -20.86 17.90
C SER A 36 -21.21 -21.89 16.79
N VAL A 37 -20.40 -21.56 15.78
CA VAL A 37 -20.15 -22.41 14.60
C VAL A 37 -19.32 -23.64 14.93
N HIS A 38 -18.47 -23.61 15.97
CA HIS A 38 -17.67 -24.76 16.39
C HIS A 38 -18.49 -25.96 16.90
N LEU A 39 -19.81 -25.81 17.07
CA LEU A 39 -20.65 -26.80 17.76
C LEU A 39 -21.68 -27.53 16.86
N ILE A 40 -21.97 -27.08 15.63
CA ILE A 40 -23.23 -27.52 14.96
C ILE A 40 -23.11 -27.99 13.48
N ASP A 41 -22.15 -27.59 12.64
CA ASP A 41 -22.19 -28.05 11.23
C ASP A 41 -20.87 -27.93 10.45
N SER A 42 -20.50 -28.95 9.68
CA SER A 42 -19.28 -28.97 8.86
C SER A 42 -19.32 -27.97 7.70
N CYS A 43 -20.51 -27.54 7.25
CA CYS A 43 -20.67 -26.52 6.21
C CYS A 43 -20.47 -25.09 6.74
N LEU A 44 -20.67 -24.85 8.04
CA LEU A 44 -20.49 -23.54 8.67
C LEU A 44 -19.04 -23.31 9.14
N ALA A 45 -18.24 -24.36 9.32
CA ALA A 45 -16.82 -24.26 9.71
C ALA A 45 -16.00 -23.30 8.83
N ALA A 46 -16.41 -23.13 7.56
CA ALA A 46 -15.88 -22.13 6.62
C ALA A 46 -16.08 -20.66 7.06
N CYS A 47 -16.85 -20.36 8.10
CA CYS A 47 -17.09 -18.98 8.57
C CYS A 47 -16.24 -18.53 9.77
N THR A 48 -15.39 -19.41 10.32
CA THR A 48 -14.55 -19.08 11.48
C THR A 48 -13.22 -18.47 11.05
N ALA A 49 -12.67 -17.58 11.87
CA ALA A 49 -11.33 -17.00 11.66
C ALA A 49 -10.48 -17.28 12.90
N ASP A 50 -9.18 -17.45 12.71
CA ASP A 50 -8.21 -17.43 13.81
C ASP A 50 -7.60 -16.04 13.96
N VAL A 51 -7.47 -15.34 12.84
CA VAL A 51 -6.95 -13.98 12.74
C VAL A 51 -7.80 -13.23 11.73
N MET A 52 -8.31 -12.06 12.12
CA MET A 52 -9.00 -11.14 11.23
C MET A 52 -8.25 -9.80 11.18
N LEU A 53 -7.94 -9.35 9.97
CA LEU A 53 -7.17 -8.15 9.70
C LEU A 53 -8.06 -7.18 8.93
N LEU A 54 -8.51 -6.14 9.62
CA LEU A 54 -9.44 -5.16 9.08
C LEU A 54 -8.71 -3.89 8.69
N GLN A 55 -9.09 -3.31 7.56
CA GLN A 55 -8.68 -1.98 7.13
C GLN A 55 -9.89 -1.03 7.18
N GLU A 56 -9.64 0.27 7.17
CA GLU A 56 -10.66 1.32 7.21
C GLU A 56 -11.63 1.28 8.39
N VAL A 57 -11.20 0.82 9.56
CA VAL A 57 -11.99 0.96 10.80
C VAL A 57 -11.59 2.26 11.49
N TRP A 58 -12.23 3.37 11.10
CA TRP A 58 -11.80 4.72 11.50
C TRP A 58 -12.43 5.22 12.80
N VAL A 59 -13.69 4.86 13.05
CA VAL A 59 -14.47 5.45 14.15
C VAL A 59 -14.27 4.65 15.43
N ALA A 60 -13.88 5.32 16.52
CA ALA A 60 -13.56 4.67 17.80
C ALA A 60 -14.70 3.80 18.36
N ALA A 61 -15.95 4.25 18.21
CA ALA A 61 -17.13 3.47 18.63
C ALA A 61 -17.28 2.17 17.80
N ASP A 62 -16.98 2.20 16.50
CA ASP A 62 -17.01 1.02 15.65
C ASP A 62 -15.89 0.04 16.04
N VAL A 63 -14.69 0.57 16.34
CA VAL A 63 -13.56 -0.24 16.83
C VAL A 63 -13.96 -0.98 18.10
N GLU A 64 -14.54 -0.29 19.08
CA GLU A 64 -14.91 -0.92 20.36
C GLU A 64 -16.01 -1.97 20.19
N LEU A 65 -17.04 -1.66 19.39
CA LEU A 65 -18.10 -2.62 19.06
C LEU A 65 -17.53 -3.89 18.41
N LEU A 66 -16.62 -3.76 17.44
CA LEU A 66 -16.01 -4.90 16.76
C LEU A 66 -15.08 -5.67 17.70
N ARG A 67 -14.31 -5.01 18.56
CA ARG A 67 -13.45 -5.67 19.56
C ARG A 67 -14.27 -6.50 20.55
N GLN A 68 -15.34 -5.93 21.08
CA GLN A 68 -16.23 -6.63 22.00
C GLN A 68 -16.89 -7.83 21.32
N ALA A 69 -17.45 -7.63 20.12
CA ALA A 69 -18.08 -8.70 19.36
C ALA A 69 -17.11 -9.82 18.97
N ALA A 70 -15.86 -9.47 18.64
CA ALA A 70 -14.80 -10.43 18.35
C ALA A 70 -14.43 -11.25 19.59
N ALA A 71 -14.31 -10.61 20.76
CA ALA A 71 -14.04 -11.31 22.01
C ALA A 71 -15.16 -12.29 22.38
N GLU A 72 -16.42 -11.87 22.25
CA GLU A 72 -17.60 -12.73 22.40
C GLU A 72 -17.58 -13.91 21.39
N GLY A 73 -17.02 -13.68 20.20
CA GLY A 73 -16.89 -14.65 19.12
C GLY A 73 -15.68 -15.59 19.20
N GLY A 74 -14.84 -15.51 20.23
CA GLY A 74 -13.65 -16.37 20.38
C GLY A 74 -12.34 -15.78 19.81
N LEU A 75 -12.33 -14.49 19.50
CA LEU A 75 -11.13 -13.70 19.15
C LEU A 75 -10.82 -12.67 20.25
N PRO A 76 -10.43 -13.11 21.48
CA PRO A 76 -10.32 -12.22 22.64
C PRO A 76 -9.16 -11.22 22.55
N HIS A 77 -8.18 -11.46 21.68
CA HIS A 77 -7.01 -10.59 21.56
C HIS A 77 -7.20 -9.64 20.40
N SER A 78 -7.04 -8.34 20.65
CA SER A 78 -7.21 -7.32 19.61
C SER A 78 -6.28 -6.13 19.80
N PHE A 79 -5.86 -5.56 18.68
CA PHE A 79 -5.02 -4.38 18.65
C PHE A 79 -5.45 -3.42 17.54
N HIS A 80 -5.66 -2.16 17.91
CA HIS A 80 -6.01 -1.09 16.98
C HIS A 80 -4.77 -0.21 16.78
N PHE A 81 -4.25 -0.16 15.56
CA PHE A 81 -3.04 0.60 15.26
C PHE A 81 -3.41 2.08 15.06
N LEU A 82 -3.11 2.94 16.01
CA LEU A 82 -3.39 4.38 15.91
C LEU A 82 -2.20 5.14 15.32
N CYS A 83 -2.44 5.98 14.30
CA CYS A 83 -1.44 6.89 13.73
C CYS A 83 -2.09 8.02 12.92
N GLY A 84 -1.42 9.17 12.80
CA GLY A 84 -1.90 10.29 11.97
C GLY A 84 -3.08 11.03 12.59
N ALA A 85 -3.67 11.96 11.82
CA ALA A 85 -4.75 12.82 12.32
C ALA A 85 -6.10 12.09 12.43
N ILE A 86 -6.36 11.15 11.52
CA ILE A 86 -7.65 10.43 11.41
C ILE A 86 -7.50 8.94 11.82
N GLY A 87 -6.30 8.49 12.19
CA GLY A 87 -5.99 7.08 12.47
C GLY A 87 -5.33 6.36 11.29
N SER A 88 -4.94 5.09 11.49
CA SER A 88 -4.47 4.22 10.40
C SER A 88 -5.59 3.39 9.77
N GLY A 89 -6.70 3.23 10.50
CA GLY A 89 -7.83 2.38 10.12
C GLY A 89 -7.56 0.88 10.26
N LEU A 90 -6.42 0.46 10.82
CA LEU A 90 -6.04 -0.94 10.91
C LEU A 90 -6.41 -1.57 12.26
N LEU A 91 -7.25 -2.60 12.24
CA LEU A 91 -7.65 -3.37 13.41
C LEU A 91 -7.28 -4.85 13.22
N LEU A 92 -6.55 -5.40 14.19
CA LEU A 92 -6.24 -6.82 14.28
C LEU A 92 -7.12 -7.45 15.36
N LEU A 93 -7.74 -8.58 15.02
CA LEU A 93 -8.50 -9.44 15.93
C LEU A 93 -7.90 -10.85 15.85
N SER A 94 -7.69 -11.52 16.98
CA SER A 94 -7.03 -12.81 17.02
C SER A 94 -7.52 -13.71 18.15
N ARG A 95 -7.57 -15.00 17.84
CA ARG A 95 -7.72 -16.09 18.81
C ARG A 95 -6.48 -16.25 19.68
N PHE A 96 -5.31 -15.93 19.15
CA PHE A 96 -4.02 -16.15 19.79
C PHE A 96 -3.53 -14.92 20.55
N ARG A 97 -2.76 -15.16 21.61
CA ARG A 97 -2.18 -14.09 22.40
C ARG A 97 -1.24 -13.24 21.54
N ILE A 98 -1.42 -11.93 21.62
CA ILE A 98 -0.52 -10.95 21.03
C ILE A 98 0.67 -10.75 21.98
N ALA A 99 1.84 -11.26 21.60
CA ALA A 99 3.06 -11.16 22.38
C ALA A 99 3.73 -9.79 22.23
N GLN A 100 3.74 -9.27 21.01
CA GLN A 100 4.36 -7.99 20.66
C GLN A 100 3.59 -7.32 19.52
N VAL A 101 3.71 -6.00 19.44
CA VAL A 101 3.13 -5.17 18.38
C VAL A 101 4.10 -4.08 17.98
N ALA A 102 4.06 -3.69 16.71
CA ALA A 102 4.75 -2.52 16.19
C ALA A 102 3.93 -1.91 15.05
N PHE A 103 4.15 -0.63 14.77
CA PHE A 103 3.51 0.06 13.66
C PHE A 103 4.52 0.93 12.95
N GLN A 104 4.55 0.85 11.62
CA GLN A 104 5.33 1.77 10.79
C GLN A 104 4.38 2.60 9.93
N PRO A 105 4.26 3.92 10.19
CA PRO A 105 3.60 4.82 9.24
C PRO A 105 4.42 4.90 7.96
N TYR A 106 3.72 5.00 6.83
CA TYR A 106 4.38 5.29 5.57
C TYR A 106 4.86 6.73 5.52
N THR A 107 6.04 6.94 4.95
CA THR A 107 6.69 8.26 4.98
C THR A 107 5.98 9.26 4.05
N ALA A 108 5.53 8.79 2.89
CA ALA A 108 4.79 9.58 1.92
C ALA A 108 3.30 9.24 1.92
N ARG A 109 2.45 10.27 1.83
CA ARG A 109 0.98 10.19 1.85
C ARG A 109 0.32 10.84 0.63
N GLY A 110 1.05 11.62 -0.16
CA GLY A 110 0.53 12.28 -1.35
C GLY A 110 0.30 13.78 -1.17
N ASP A 111 -0.63 14.35 -1.95
CA ASP A 111 -0.82 15.80 -2.01
C ASP A 111 -1.81 16.26 -0.92
N PRO A 112 -1.42 17.18 -0.01
CA PRO A 112 -2.33 17.71 1.02
C PRO A 112 -3.57 18.41 0.48
N PHE A 113 -3.53 18.89 -0.77
CA PHE A 113 -4.69 19.50 -1.40
C PHE A 113 -5.59 18.50 -2.14
N ALA A 114 -5.22 17.22 -2.22
CA ALA A 114 -6.10 16.15 -2.67
C ALA A 114 -7.06 15.72 -1.54
N VAL A 115 -7.80 16.69 -0.97
CA VAL A 115 -8.63 16.49 0.23
C VAL A 115 -9.71 15.43 0.02
N LEU A 116 -10.28 15.35 -1.19
CA LEU A 116 -11.30 14.36 -1.53
C LEU A 116 -10.79 12.91 -1.54
N ASN A 117 -9.48 12.71 -1.71
CA ASN A 117 -8.88 11.37 -1.63
C ASN A 117 -8.71 10.95 -0.17
N GLY A 118 -8.35 11.88 0.71
CA GLY A 118 -8.21 11.62 2.14
C GLY A 118 -6.91 10.92 2.57
N ASP A 119 -6.14 10.27 1.67
CA ASP A 119 -4.90 9.55 2.05
C ASP A 119 -3.89 10.43 2.77
N TYR A 120 -3.79 11.72 2.42
CA TYR A 120 -2.83 12.62 3.05
C TYR A 120 -3.06 12.77 4.56
N PHE A 121 -4.32 12.75 4.98
CA PHE A 121 -4.72 12.93 6.38
C PHE A 121 -4.81 11.60 7.14
N ALA A 122 -4.89 10.48 6.41
CA ALA A 122 -4.82 9.14 6.96
C ALA A 122 -3.37 8.80 7.40
N GLY A 123 -3.24 8.17 8.55
CA GLY A 123 -1.98 7.58 9.02
C GLY A 123 -1.72 6.22 8.39
N LYS A 124 -1.79 6.10 7.05
CA LYS A 124 -1.53 4.82 6.36
C LYS A 124 -0.15 4.27 6.72
N GLY A 125 -0.06 2.95 6.85
CA GLY A 125 1.12 2.26 7.33
C GLY A 125 0.91 0.75 7.38
N VAL A 126 1.83 0.07 8.05
CA VAL A 126 1.77 -1.35 8.31
C VAL A 126 1.83 -1.61 9.82
N GLY A 127 0.83 -2.32 10.33
CA GLY A 127 0.82 -2.87 11.68
C GLY A 127 1.40 -4.27 11.67
N TRP A 128 2.22 -4.60 12.66
CA TRP A 128 2.76 -5.93 12.91
C TRP A 128 2.35 -6.41 14.29
N ALA A 129 2.07 -7.70 14.41
CA ALA A 129 1.92 -8.40 15.67
C ALA A 129 2.65 -9.75 15.65
N ALA A 130 3.33 -10.07 16.74
CA ALA A 130 3.78 -11.42 17.04
C ALA A 130 2.66 -12.17 17.78
N LEU A 131 2.17 -13.27 17.19
CA LEU A 131 1.09 -14.08 17.77
C LEU A 131 1.63 -15.42 18.26
N ASP A 132 1.34 -15.78 19.50
CA ASP A 132 1.75 -17.07 20.07
C ASP A 132 0.76 -18.16 19.67
N THR A 133 1.17 -19.02 18.75
CA THR A 133 0.36 -20.17 18.30
C THR A 133 0.94 -21.48 18.83
N PRO A 134 0.16 -22.57 18.85
CA PRO A 134 0.67 -23.91 19.15
C PRO A 134 1.80 -24.37 18.21
N ALA A 135 1.93 -23.80 17.01
CA ALA A 135 3.00 -24.09 16.06
C ALA A 135 4.24 -23.17 16.23
N GLY A 136 4.27 -22.34 17.28
CA GLY A 136 5.29 -21.32 17.52
C GLY A 136 4.79 -19.90 17.26
N THR A 137 5.62 -18.91 17.56
CA THR A 137 5.29 -17.51 17.34
C THR A 137 5.30 -17.19 15.84
N ILE A 138 4.20 -16.63 15.34
CA ILE A 138 4.06 -16.18 13.94
C ILE A 138 4.06 -14.65 13.87
N SER A 139 4.56 -14.10 12.77
CA SER A 139 4.51 -12.66 12.49
C SER A 139 3.35 -12.35 11.55
N VAL A 140 2.42 -11.52 12.00
CA VAL A 140 1.24 -11.11 11.23
C VAL A 140 1.29 -9.61 10.93
N PHE A 141 1.11 -9.25 9.67
CA PHE A 141 1.13 -7.88 9.18
C PHE A 141 -0.22 -7.50 8.58
N ASN A 142 -0.76 -6.35 9.02
CA ASN A 142 -1.94 -5.70 8.46
C ASN A 142 -1.50 -4.41 7.77
N THR A 143 -1.88 -4.18 6.53
CA THR A 143 -1.54 -2.93 5.82
C THR A 143 -2.68 -2.43 4.94
N HIS A 144 -2.66 -1.13 4.64
CA HIS A 144 -3.50 -0.49 3.64
C HIS A 144 -2.65 0.53 2.87
N LEU A 145 -2.39 0.25 1.58
CA LEU A 145 -1.59 1.14 0.71
C LEU A 145 -2.43 2.28 0.13
N SER A 146 -1.78 3.31 -0.41
CA SER A 146 -2.47 4.46 -1.03
C SER A 146 -3.30 4.04 -2.25
N ALA A 147 -4.51 4.56 -2.40
CA ALA A 147 -5.42 4.08 -3.44
C ALA A 147 -5.05 4.56 -4.86
N ASN A 148 -5.44 3.79 -5.88
CA ASN A 148 -5.39 4.21 -7.28
C ASN A 148 -6.78 4.71 -7.73
N TYR A 149 -7.17 5.89 -7.23
CA TYR A 149 -8.48 6.50 -7.52
C TYR A 149 -8.79 6.64 -9.01
N GLY A 150 -7.77 6.87 -9.82
CA GLY A 150 -7.95 7.07 -11.26
C GLY A 150 -7.97 5.78 -12.07
N GLN A 151 -7.64 4.64 -11.46
CA GLN A 151 -7.44 3.36 -12.14
C GLN A 151 -6.61 3.53 -13.44
N ARG A 152 -5.49 4.25 -13.33
CA ARG A 152 -4.64 4.61 -14.49
C ARG A 152 -3.39 3.76 -14.54
N TRP A 153 -3.21 3.07 -15.66
CA TRP A 153 -2.01 2.30 -15.94
C TRP A 153 -1.54 2.45 -17.39
N GLN A 154 -0.26 2.18 -17.60
CA GLN A 154 0.33 1.93 -18.90
C GLN A 154 0.59 0.43 -19.07
N THR A 155 0.14 -0.13 -20.18
CA THR A 155 0.48 -1.49 -20.62
C THR A 155 1.68 -1.47 -21.57
N GLY A 156 2.40 -2.58 -21.68
CA GLY A 156 3.49 -2.72 -22.65
C GLY A 156 4.71 -1.82 -22.41
N ALA A 157 4.97 -1.41 -21.17
CA ALA A 157 6.16 -0.63 -20.84
C ALA A 157 7.42 -1.46 -21.17
N ARG A 158 8.35 -0.87 -21.93
CA ARG A 158 9.60 -1.54 -22.35
C ARG A 158 10.34 -2.09 -21.13
N GLY A 159 10.67 -3.38 -21.15
CA GLY A 159 11.39 -4.04 -20.06
C GLY A 159 10.53 -4.54 -18.90
N LEU A 160 9.21 -4.35 -18.95
CA LEU A 160 8.26 -5.10 -18.13
C LEU A 160 7.64 -6.21 -18.97
N PRO A 161 7.20 -7.33 -18.36
CA PRO A 161 6.36 -8.30 -19.03
C PRO A 161 5.12 -7.64 -19.66
N PRO A 162 4.63 -8.11 -20.82
CA PRO A 162 3.53 -7.45 -21.54
C PRO A 162 2.25 -7.27 -20.72
N HIS A 163 1.98 -8.21 -19.81
CA HIS A 163 0.83 -8.20 -18.92
C HIS A 163 1.04 -7.30 -17.67
N CYS A 164 2.26 -6.89 -17.37
CA CYS A 164 2.55 -6.06 -16.21
C CYS A 164 2.19 -4.59 -16.51
N ARG A 165 1.22 -4.07 -15.77
CA ARG A 165 0.71 -2.71 -15.82
C ARG A 165 1.51 -1.77 -14.92
N LEU A 166 2.01 -0.69 -15.50
CA LEU A 166 2.74 0.37 -14.79
C LEU A 166 1.76 1.44 -14.31
N PRO A 167 1.62 1.71 -12.99
CA PRO A 167 0.71 2.74 -12.49
C PRO A 167 1.11 4.14 -12.96
N ARG A 168 0.11 4.96 -13.32
CA ARG A 168 0.29 6.33 -13.87
C ARG A 168 -0.62 7.37 -13.21
N ASP A 169 -1.27 7.05 -12.10
CA ASP A 169 -2.03 8.01 -11.31
C ASP A 169 -1.11 8.90 -10.45
N SER A 170 -1.70 9.91 -9.78
CA SER A 170 -0.94 10.87 -8.98
C SER A 170 -0.27 10.26 -7.75
N LEU A 171 -0.75 9.11 -7.26
CA LEU A 171 -0.21 8.40 -6.10
C LEU A 171 0.69 7.21 -6.50
N ALA A 172 0.94 6.97 -7.79
CA ALA A 172 1.77 5.85 -8.27
C ALA A 172 3.14 5.77 -7.56
N GLY A 173 3.90 6.87 -7.56
CA GLY A 173 5.19 6.93 -6.87
C GLY A 173 5.08 6.83 -5.34
N VAL A 174 4.02 7.37 -4.74
CA VAL A 174 3.76 7.22 -3.29
C VAL A 174 3.55 5.74 -2.96
N ARG A 175 2.65 5.06 -3.67
CA ARG A 175 2.34 3.64 -3.45
C ARG A 175 3.55 2.74 -3.68
N LEU A 176 4.37 3.01 -4.71
CA LEU A 176 5.61 2.27 -4.94
C LEU A 176 6.63 2.47 -3.79
N LEU A 177 6.76 3.68 -3.25
CA LEU A 177 7.55 3.91 -2.04
C LEU A 177 6.99 3.11 -0.86
N GLN A 178 5.68 3.11 -0.65
CA GLN A 178 5.05 2.34 0.42
C GLN A 178 5.29 0.83 0.29
N VAL A 179 5.35 0.28 -0.93
CA VAL A 179 5.74 -1.12 -1.17
C VAL A 179 7.17 -1.39 -0.70
N LEU A 180 8.12 -0.46 -0.92
CA LEU A 180 9.50 -0.61 -0.44
C LEU A 180 9.57 -0.61 1.09
N GLU A 181 8.85 0.31 1.74
CA GLU A 181 8.78 0.41 3.19
C GLU A 181 8.11 -0.82 3.79
N LEU A 182 7.00 -1.28 3.20
CA LEU A 182 6.30 -2.51 3.58
C LEU A 182 7.25 -3.70 3.52
N ALA A 183 7.96 -3.88 2.41
CA ALA A 183 8.87 -5.00 2.26
C ALA A 183 10.04 -4.94 3.26
N ALA A 184 10.59 -3.75 3.52
CA ALA A 184 11.64 -3.59 4.52
C ALA A 184 11.15 -3.95 5.93
N PHE A 185 9.95 -3.50 6.31
CA PHE A 185 9.35 -3.77 7.61
C PHE A 185 8.99 -5.24 7.80
N VAL A 186 8.44 -5.89 6.77
CA VAL A 186 8.13 -7.32 6.80
C VAL A 186 9.39 -8.16 6.94
N ARG A 187 10.48 -7.82 6.24
CA ARG A 187 11.76 -8.53 6.43
C ARG A 187 12.33 -8.35 7.84
N SER A 188 12.22 -7.16 8.44
CA SER A 188 12.80 -6.91 9.75
C SER A 188 12.01 -7.59 10.88
N HIS A 189 10.68 -7.63 10.79
CA HIS A 189 9.81 -8.17 11.83
C HIS A 189 9.31 -9.60 11.55
N GLY A 190 9.52 -10.13 10.34
CA GLY A 190 9.21 -11.52 9.99
C GLY A 190 10.32 -12.51 10.36
N ARG A 191 11.55 -12.02 10.59
CA ARG A 191 12.72 -12.85 10.92
C ARG A 191 12.52 -13.63 12.22
N GLY A 192 12.86 -14.92 12.20
CA GLY A 192 12.80 -15.80 13.37
C GLY A 192 11.39 -16.28 13.74
N SER A 193 10.35 -15.84 13.01
CA SER A 193 8.99 -16.36 13.19
C SER A 193 8.83 -17.75 12.58
N ALA A 194 7.98 -18.59 13.19
CA ALA A 194 7.62 -19.90 12.64
C ALA A 194 6.91 -19.76 11.28
N ALA A 195 6.15 -18.67 11.12
CA ALA A 195 5.55 -18.27 9.85
C ALA A 195 5.34 -16.76 9.80
N THR A 196 5.33 -16.22 8.58
CA THR A 196 4.95 -14.84 8.31
C THR A 196 3.66 -14.80 7.48
N VAL A 197 2.73 -13.92 7.86
CA VAL A 197 1.49 -13.62 7.15
C VAL A 197 1.41 -12.11 6.93
N LEU A 198 1.29 -11.68 5.69
CA LEU A 198 1.00 -10.31 5.31
C LEU A 198 -0.38 -10.27 4.67
N ALA A 199 -1.31 -9.50 5.23
CA ALA A 199 -2.61 -9.31 4.63
C ALA A 199 -3.06 -7.85 4.64
N GLY A 200 -4.01 -7.54 3.76
CA GLY A 200 -4.64 -6.23 3.68
C GLY A 200 -4.94 -5.79 2.26
N ASP A 201 -5.38 -4.55 2.17
CA ASP A 201 -5.68 -3.86 0.92
C ASP A 201 -4.39 -3.24 0.36
N LEU A 202 -3.83 -3.87 -0.66
CA LEU A 202 -2.62 -3.39 -1.32
C LEU A 202 -2.93 -2.33 -2.39
N ASN A 203 -4.20 -2.06 -2.71
CA ASN A 203 -4.60 -1.15 -3.78
C ASN A 203 -3.88 -1.42 -5.11
N ALA A 204 -3.50 -2.67 -5.34
CA ALA A 204 -2.65 -3.13 -6.43
C ALA A 204 -3.19 -4.44 -6.99
N ALA A 205 -3.45 -4.49 -8.29
CA ALA A 205 -3.94 -5.70 -8.95
C ALA A 205 -2.80 -6.71 -9.22
N PRO A 206 -3.11 -8.01 -9.48
CA PRO A 206 -2.10 -9.05 -9.59
C PRO A 206 -1.07 -8.83 -10.69
N ASP A 207 -1.46 -8.07 -11.71
CA ASP A 207 -0.72 -7.76 -12.91
C ASP A 207 -0.11 -6.34 -12.86
N THR A 208 0.07 -5.73 -11.70
CA THR A 208 0.64 -4.38 -11.56
C THR A 208 2.08 -4.39 -11.06
N LEU A 209 2.83 -3.33 -11.38
CA LEU A 209 4.22 -3.18 -10.92
C LEU A 209 4.32 -3.18 -9.39
N GLU A 210 3.33 -2.64 -8.68
CA GLU A 210 3.31 -2.61 -7.21
C GLU A 210 3.38 -4.03 -6.61
N LEU A 211 2.50 -4.93 -7.04
CA LEU A 211 2.51 -6.31 -6.54
C LEU A 211 3.75 -7.07 -7.03
N ALA A 212 4.14 -6.86 -8.28
CA ALA A 212 5.37 -7.42 -8.84
C ALA A 212 6.59 -7.09 -7.96
N LEU A 213 6.74 -5.81 -7.62
CA LEU A 213 7.79 -5.28 -6.77
C LEU A 213 7.76 -5.90 -5.38
N LEU A 214 6.58 -5.98 -4.76
CA LEU A 214 6.44 -6.63 -3.46
C LEU A 214 6.89 -8.09 -3.50
N LYS A 215 6.46 -8.87 -4.49
CA LYS A 215 6.83 -10.29 -4.63
C LYS A 215 8.30 -10.50 -4.95
N ALA A 216 8.96 -9.56 -5.63
CA ALA A 216 10.41 -9.64 -5.83
C ALA A 216 11.20 -9.33 -4.57
N LEU A 217 10.72 -8.39 -3.75
CA LEU A 217 11.35 -8.02 -2.48
C LEU A 217 11.09 -9.03 -1.36
N LEU A 218 9.97 -9.76 -1.44
CA LEU A 218 9.54 -10.79 -0.49
C LEU A 218 9.22 -12.11 -1.22
N PRO A 219 10.20 -12.76 -1.88
CA PRO A 219 9.95 -13.92 -2.74
C PRO A 219 9.48 -15.17 -1.98
N HIS A 220 9.65 -15.19 -0.67
CA HIS A 220 9.20 -16.26 0.22
C HIS A 220 7.72 -16.14 0.62
N LEU A 221 7.07 -15.01 0.34
CA LEU A 221 5.64 -14.85 0.58
C LEU A 221 4.83 -15.27 -0.65
N ARG A 222 4.04 -16.32 -0.46
CA ARG A 222 3.19 -16.95 -1.46
C ARG A 222 1.81 -16.32 -1.43
N ASP A 223 1.23 -16.07 -2.59
CA ASP A 223 -0.12 -15.49 -2.71
C ASP A 223 -1.15 -16.60 -2.55
N ALA A 224 -1.83 -16.63 -1.40
CA ALA A 224 -2.74 -17.72 -1.05
C ALA A 224 -3.88 -17.90 -2.06
N TRP A 225 -4.40 -16.78 -2.59
CA TRP A 225 -5.42 -16.84 -3.63
C TRP A 225 -4.88 -17.42 -4.93
N ALA A 226 -3.71 -16.94 -5.38
CA ALA A 226 -3.12 -17.42 -6.63
C ALA A 226 -2.73 -18.91 -6.55
N GLU A 227 -2.35 -19.42 -5.38
CA GLU A 227 -2.08 -20.85 -5.17
C GLU A 227 -3.35 -21.70 -5.19
N ALA A 228 -4.38 -21.32 -4.44
CA ALA A 228 -5.58 -22.14 -4.27
C ALA A 228 -6.63 -21.94 -5.40
N GLN A 229 -6.63 -20.78 -6.07
CA GLN A 229 -7.64 -20.38 -7.06
C GLN A 229 -6.99 -19.76 -8.33
N PRO A 230 -6.02 -20.44 -8.99
CA PRO A 230 -5.19 -19.83 -10.06
C PRO A 230 -5.98 -19.38 -11.30
N LEU A 231 -7.18 -19.93 -11.52
CA LEU A 231 -8.03 -19.63 -12.68
C LEU A 231 -9.10 -18.57 -12.40
N ARG A 232 -9.21 -18.08 -11.15
CA ARG A 232 -10.24 -17.11 -10.76
C ARG A 232 -9.60 -15.76 -10.47
N LEU A 233 -10.22 -14.70 -10.98
CA LEU A 233 -9.80 -13.33 -10.70
C LEU A 233 -9.82 -13.03 -9.20
N GLY A 234 -10.90 -13.44 -8.52
CA GLY A 234 -11.13 -13.13 -7.11
C GLY A 234 -11.30 -11.64 -6.88
N ALA A 235 -12.21 -10.98 -7.62
CA ALA A 235 -12.40 -9.55 -7.50
C ALA A 235 -12.82 -9.18 -6.07
N THR A 236 -11.97 -8.42 -5.38
CA THR A 236 -12.22 -7.95 -4.02
C THR A 236 -12.71 -6.51 -4.03
N ALA A 237 -12.38 -5.72 -5.05
CA ALA A 237 -12.90 -4.37 -5.26
C ALA A 237 -13.69 -4.28 -6.56
N ASN A 238 -14.78 -3.51 -6.54
CA ASN A 238 -15.73 -3.38 -7.66
C ASN A 238 -16.19 -4.74 -8.21
N ALA A 239 -16.32 -5.75 -7.36
CA ALA A 239 -16.94 -7.02 -7.73
C ALA A 239 -18.36 -6.75 -8.25
N LEU A 240 -18.79 -7.46 -9.30
CA LEU A 240 -20.09 -7.18 -9.94
C LEU A 240 -21.26 -7.48 -9.00
N GLU A 241 -21.07 -8.43 -8.11
CA GLU A 241 -22.05 -8.89 -7.13
C GLU A 241 -22.10 -8.00 -5.87
N ASN A 242 -21.15 -7.08 -5.70
CA ASN A 242 -21.11 -6.20 -4.54
C ASN A 242 -22.19 -5.11 -4.64
N SER A 243 -22.99 -4.91 -3.59
CA SER A 243 -24.10 -3.95 -3.60
C SER A 243 -23.67 -2.48 -3.72
N PHE A 244 -22.39 -2.18 -3.50
CA PHE A 244 -21.79 -0.86 -3.63
C PHE A 244 -20.88 -0.73 -4.86
N THR A 245 -20.91 -1.72 -5.76
CA THR A 245 -20.05 -1.73 -6.94
C THR A 245 -20.24 -0.49 -7.80
N THR A 246 -19.12 0.02 -8.32
CA THR A 246 -19.11 1.06 -9.35
C THR A 246 -18.56 0.53 -10.68
N ALA A 247 -18.49 -0.80 -10.82
CA ALA A 247 -18.12 -1.44 -12.07
C ALA A 247 -19.02 -0.96 -13.22
N GLY A 248 -18.41 -0.64 -14.36
CA GLY A 248 -19.12 -0.07 -15.52
C GLY A 248 -19.27 1.45 -15.48
N ALA A 249 -19.08 2.11 -14.34
CA ALA A 249 -18.98 3.57 -14.23
C ALA A 249 -17.52 4.07 -14.34
N GLY A 250 -16.74 3.45 -15.23
CA GLY A 250 -15.31 3.73 -15.41
C GLY A 250 -14.37 2.90 -14.54
N HIS A 251 -14.89 2.08 -13.63
CA HIS A 251 -14.10 1.13 -12.85
C HIS A 251 -14.29 -0.31 -13.35
N THR A 252 -13.26 -1.13 -13.15
CA THR A 252 -13.32 -2.57 -13.43
C THR A 252 -13.15 -3.40 -12.16
N PRO A 253 -13.76 -4.60 -12.10
CA PRO A 253 -13.52 -5.55 -11.02
C PRO A 253 -12.04 -5.87 -10.90
N SER A 254 -11.51 -5.85 -9.68
CA SER A 254 -10.08 -6.11 -9.44
C SER A 254 -9.85 -6.81 -8.11
N ARG A 255 -8.79 -7.62 -8.05
CA ARG A 255 -8.32 -8.21 -6.79
C ARG A 255 -7.22 -7.33 -6.23
N ILE A 256 -7.51 -6.63 -5.14
CA ILE A 256 -6.55 -5.72 -4.48
C ILE A 256 -6.31 -6.06 -3.01
N ASP A 257 -7.08 -7.00 -2.45
CA ASP A 257 -6.91 -7.52 -1.10
C ASP A 257 -6.22 -8.89 -1.15
N TYR A 258 -5.23 -9.09 -0.27
CA TYR A 258 -4.35 -10.26 -0.33
C TYR A 258 -4.14 -10.89 1.04
N VAL A 259 -3.91 -12.20 1.04
CA VAL A 259 -3.21 -12.92 2.12
C VAL A 259 -1.96 -13.54 1.49
N LEU A 260 -0.80 -13.01 1.86
CA LEU A 260 0.51 -13.50 1.44
C LEU A 260 1.20 -14.20 2.62
N SER A 261 1.78 -15.38 2.42
CA SER A 261 2.36 -16.13 3.54
C SER A 261 3.56 -16.99 3.17
N THR A 262 4.45 -17.23 4.14
CA THR A 262 5.46 -18.29 4.04
C THR A 262 4.84 -19.70 4.06
N CYS A 263 3.61 -19.84 4.54
CA CYS A 263 2.86 -21.10 4.59
C CYS A 263 2.14 -21.41 3.27
N ALA A 264 1.83 -22.68 3.05
CA ALA A 264 1.09 -23.11 1.86
C ALA A 264 -0.38 -22.84 2.08
N ALA A 265 -1.08 -22.34 1.06
CA ALA A 265 -2.53 -22.23 1.12
C ALA A 265 -3.17 -23.61 0.93
N VAL A 266 -3.95 -24.04 1.92
CA VAL A 266 -4.84 -25.21 1.81
C VAL A 266 -6.08 -24.81 1.01
N SER A 267 -6.61 -23.62 1.28
CA SER A 267 -7.73 -23.04 0.56
C SER A 267 -7.68 -21.51 0.59
N ALA A 268 -8.32 -20.89 -0.39
CA ALA A 268 -8.63 -19.47 -0.39
C ALA A 268 -9.99 -19.23 -1.05
N GLU A 269 -10.77 -18.31 -0.47
CA GLU A 269 -12.12 -17.99 -0.91
C GLU A 269 -12.48 -16.53 -0.61
N LEU A 270 -13.47 -16.02 -1.35
CA LEU A 270 -14.05 -14.71 -1.06
C LEU A 270 -14.91 -14.84 0.20
N ALA A 271 -14.77 -13.90 1.11
CA ALA A 271 -15.47 -13.87 2.38
C ALA A 271 -16.24 -12.56 2.53
N LEU A 272 -17.29 -12.57 3.34
CA LEU A 272 -18.03 -11.35 3.74
C LEU A 272 -18.56 -10.56 2.52
N ALA A 273 -18.99 -11.26 1.46
CA ALA A 273 -19.54 -10.63 0.27
C ALA A 273 -20.95 -10.05 0.48
N ASP A 274 -21.78 -10.75 1.27
CA ASP A 274 -23.19 -10.40 1.51
C ASP A 274 -23.54 -10.58 3.00
N THR A 275 -24.25 -9.61 3.56
CA THR A 275 -24.76 -9.65 4.93
C THR A 275 -26.00 -10.53 5.09
N GLY A 276 -26.67 -10.89 3.97
CA GLY A 276 -27.99 -11.52 3.96
C GLY A 276 -29.13 -10.55 4.26
N LEU A 277 -28.83 -9.26 4.45
CA LEU A 277 -29.80 -8.19 4.68
C LEU A 277 -30.05 -7.34 3.41
N GLY A 278 -29.63 -7.84 2.25
CA GLY A 278 -29.78 -7.15 0.95
C GLY A 278 -28.68 -6.14 0.65
N PHE A 279 -27.52 -6.24 1.30
CA PHE A 279 -26.34 -5.41 1.04
C PHE A 279 -25.04 -6.09 1.50
N SER A 280 -23.92 -5.70 0.91
CA SER A 280 -22.57 -6.22 1.21
C SER A 280 -22.02 -5.69 2.53
N TYR A 281 -21.08 -6.42 3.15
CA TYR A 281 -20.41 -5.96 4.38
C TYR A 281 -19.53 -4.73 4.15
N SER A 282 -19.04 -4.52 2.93
CA SER A 282 -18.21 -3.39 2.52
C SER A 282 -18.34 -3.18 1.01
N ASP A 283 -17.79 -2.10 0.47
CA ASP A 283 -17.56 -1.95 -0.99
C ASP A 283 -16.41 -2.86 -1.48
N HIS A 284 -15.66 -3.43 -0.54
CA HIS A 284 -14.79 -4.58 -0.75
C HIS A 284 -15.45 -5.91 -0.39
N VAL A 285 -14.97 -6.98 -1.01
CA VAL A 285 -15.21 -8.37 -0.63
C VAL A 285 -13.95 -8.89 0.03
N GLY A 286 -14.09 -9.48 1.23
CA GLY A 286 -12.95 -9.99 1.98
C GLY A 286 -12.31 -11.21 1.34
N VAL A 287 -11.09 -11.53 1.78
CA VAL A 287 -10.37 -12.76 1.41
C VAL A 287 -10.17 -13.59 2.67
N ALA A 288 -10.61 -14.84 2.63
CA ALA A 288 -10.31 -15.83 3.65
C ALA A 288 -9.34 -16.88 3.08
N ALA A 289 -8.27 -17.16 3.81
CA ALA A 289 -7.29 -18.18 3.45
C ALA A 289 -7.03 -19.10 4.64
N THR A 290 -7.03 -20.41 4.37
CA THR A 290 -6.58 -21.43 5.33
C THR A 290 -5.14 -21.80 4.98
N LEU A 291 -4.22 -21.59 5.92
CA LEU A 291 -2.78 -21.78 5.76
C LEU A 291 -2.32 -23.00 6.55
N SER A 292 -1.49 -23.84 5.95
CA SER A 292 -0.86 -24.97 6.65
C SER A 292 0.40 -24.53 7.38
N LEU A 293 0.33 -24.43 8.71
CA LEU A 293 1.48 -24.25 9.59
C LEU A 293 2.15 -25.62 9.79
N GLY A 294 3.27 -25.82 9.12
CA GLY A 294 4.16 -26.96 9.38
C GLY A 294 4.82 -26.80 10.76
N GLY A 295 4.84 -27.86 11.56
CA GLY A 295 5.61 -27.90 12.80
C GLY A 295 7.10 -27.91 12.48
N GLY A 296 7.69 -26.72 12.33
CA GLY A 296 9.14 -26.58 12.23
C GLY A 296 9.77 -26.85 13.58
N ALA A 297 10.37 -28.03 13.73
CA ALA A 297 11.22 -28.38 14.86
C ALA A 297 12.35 -27.35 15.04
N SER A 298 12.71 -27.15 16.30
CA SER A 298 13.89 -26.42 16.78
C SER A 298 15.21 -26.92 16.18
N SER A 299 16.17 -25.97 16.15
CA SER A 299 17.63 -26.11 16.13
C SER A 299 18.33 -26.70 14.89
N GLY A 300 19.07 -25.82 14.21
CA GLY A 300 20.26 -26.14 13.44
C GLY A 300 21.31 -25.06 13.65
N SER A 301 21.95 -25.08 14.81
CA SER A 301 23.23 -24.39 15.02
C SER A 301 24.28 -25.05 14.13
N GLY A 302 24.60 -24.42 13.01
CA GLY A 302 25.71 -24.79 12.15
C GLY A 302 26.56 -23.55 11.89
N ALA A 303 27.54 -23.33 12.76
CA ALA A 303 28.67 -22.48 12.44
C ALA A 303 29.59 -23.26 11.49
N SER A 304 29.88 -22.71 10.32
CA SER A 304 31.06 -23.00 9.49
C SER A 304 31.24 -21.80 8.56
N SER A 305 32.06 -20.83 8.96
CA SER A 305 33.48 -20.70 8.60
C SER A 305 33.67 -20.50 7.09
N ASP A 306 34.27 -19.35 6.78
CA ASP A 306 34.78 -18.92 5.49
C ASP A 306 35.49 -20.04 4.71
N GLU A 307 35.38 -20.00 3.38
CA GLU A 307 36.56 -20.06 2.52
C GLU A 307 36.23 -19.65 1.07
N ASP A 308 37.07 -18.77 0.56
CA ASP A 308 37.18 -18.28 -0.80
C ASP A 308 37.49 -19.41 -1.81
N ALA A 309 36.92 -19.34 -3.02
CA ALA A 309 37.49 -20.03 -4.19
C ALA A 309 37.03 -19.37 -5.51
N GLU A 310 37.79 -18.36 -5.89
CA GLU A 310 38.47 -18.21 -7.18
C GLU A 310 37.80 -18.74 -8.48
N PHE A 311 37.57 -17.79 -9.38
CA PHE A 311 37.12 -17.96 -10.75
C PHE A 311 38.32 -18.34 -11.64
N THR A 312 38.34 -19.56 -12.21
CA THR A 312 39.31 -19.92 -13.25
C THR A 312 38.61 -20.33 -14.53
N LEU A 313 38.79 -19.50 -15.56
CA LEU A 313 38.54 -19.80 -16.96
C LEU A 313 39.57 -20.82 -17.47
N VAL A 314 39.13 -21.95 -18.02
CA VAL A 314 39.92 -22.70 -19.01
C VAL A 314 39.03 -23.12 -20.18
N SER A 315 39.47 -22.65 -21.33
CA SER A 315 39.02 -22.95 -22.69
C SER A 315 39.53 -24.30 -23.20
N GLY A 316 38.70 -24.97 -24.01
CA GLY A 316 39.15 -25.68 -25.22
C GLY A 316 39.46 -27.18 -25.10
N GLY A 317 38.94 -27.95 -26.06
CA GLY A 317 39.52 -29.23 -26.48
C GLY A 317 38.49 -30.30 -26.85
N GLY A 318 38.41 -30.63 -28.14
CA GLY A 318 37.47 -31.59 -28.72
C GLY A 318 37.75 -33.07 -28.39
N GLY A 319 36.80 -33.92 -28.79
CA GLY A 319 36.93 -35.38 -28.74
C GLY A 319 35.65 -36.07 -29.19
N GLU A 320 35.67 -36.61 -30.41
CA GLU A 320 34.60 -37.40 -31.04
C GLU A 320 34.40 -38.77 -30.36
N GLY A 321 33.20 -39.32 -30.47
CA GLY A 321 32.90 -40.71 -30.12
C GLY A 321 31.45 -41.09 -30.43
N GLY A 322 31.23 -41.76 -31.56
CA GLY A 322 29.91 -42.17 -32.05
C GLY A 322 29.33 -43.40 -31.33
N GLY A 323 28.00 -43.56 -31.44
CA GLY A 323 27.27 -44.74 -31.02
C GLY A 323 25.78 -44.61 -31.33
N GLY A 324 25.33 -45.33 -32.36
CA GLY A 324 23.94 -45.32 -32.82
C GLY A 324 22.97 -46.05 -31.87
N GLY A 325 21.76 -45.50 -31.75
CA GLY A 325 20.62 -46.11 -31.08
C GLY A 325 19.32 -45.47 -31.55
N SER A 326 18.37 -46.30 -32.00
CA SER A 326 17.05 -45.97 -32.57
C SER A 326 16.28 -44.85 -31.84
N PRO A 327 15.47 -44.03 -32.54
CA PRO A 327 14.67 -43.00 -31.92
C PRO A 327 13.45 -43.63 -31.23
N GLN A 328 13.60 -44.03 -29.97
CA GLN A 328 12.43 -44.13 -29.11
C GLN A 328 11.94 -42.71 -28.85
N ALA A 329 10.79 -42.38 -29.41
CA ALA A 329 10.07 -41.16 -29.13
C ALA A 329 9.80 -41.09 -27.62
N ARG A 330 10.65 -40.34 -26.91
CA ARG A 330 10.30 -39.82 -25.58
C ARG A 330 9.01 -39.03 -25.76
N PRO A 331 7.98 -39.23 -24.92
CA PRO A 331 6.87 -38.29 -24.92
C PRO A 331 7.47 -36.91 -24.64
N LEU A 332 7.32 -36.00 -25.60
CA LEU A 332 7.51 -34.58 -25.38
C LEU A 332 6.57 -34.21 -24.23
N ALA A 333 7.09 -34.19 -23.02
CA ALA A 333 6.49 -33.41 -21.95
C ALA A 333 6.22 -32.04 -22.57
N PRO A 334 4.99 -31.50 -22.45
CA PRO A 334 4.70 -30.21 -23.02
C PRO A 334 5.74 -29.25 -22.44
N ARG A 335 6.62 -28.74 -23.31
CA ARG A 335 7.41 -27.56 -23.04
C ARG A 335 6.40 -26.45 -22.90
N SER A 336 5.80 -26.36 -21.72
CA SER A 336 5.30 -25.11 -21.19
C SER A 336 6.48 -24.16 -21.37
N ALA A 337 6.36 -23.27 -22.36
CA ALA A 337 7.26 -22.15 -22.48
C ALA A 337 7.23 -21.50 -21.10
N ALA A 338 8.30 -21.70 -20.34
CA ALA A 338 8.40 -21.22 -18.98
C ALA A 338 8.30 -19.71 -19.06
N LEU A 339 7.08 -19.19 -18.85
CA LEU A 339 6.86 -17.84 -18.39
C LEU A 339 7.69 -17.75 -17.11
N LEU A 340 8.92 -17.25 -17.23
CA LEU A 340 9.67 -16.76 -16.09
C LEU A 340 8.68 -15.89 -15.33
N THR A 341 8.31 -16.31 -14.12
CA THR A 341 7.37 -15.54 -13.31
C THR A 341 7.93 -14.13 -13.21
N LEU A 342 7.08 -13.10 -13.24
CA LEU A 342 7.52 -11.71 -13.14
C LEU A 342 8.49 -11.50 -11.95
N ALA A 343 8.31 -12.24 -10.86
CA ALA A 343 9.23 -12.30 -9.73
C ALA A 343 10.62 -12.91 -10.05
N GLU A 344 10.71 -13.92 -10.92
CA GLU A 344 11.98 -14.48 -11.43
C GLU A 344 12.66 -13.50 -12.41
N LEU A 345 11.90 -12.80 -13.25
CA LEU A 345 12.44 -11.77 -14.15
C LEU A 345 12.97 -10.56 -13.35
N MET A 346 12.29 -10.19 -12.26
CA MET A 346 12.72 -9.17 -11.31
C MET A 346 13.96 -9.54 -10.52
N ARG A 347 14.17 -10.82 -10.22
CA ARG A 347 15.42 -11.31 -9.62
C ARG A 347 16.60 -11.28 -10.60
N ARG A 348 16.34 -11.34 -11.92
CA ARG A 348 17.38 -11.44 -12.95
C ARG A 348 17.66 -10.12 -13.69
N ARG A 349 16.81 -9.08 -13.58
CA ARG A 349 16.98 -7.82 -14.31
C ARG A 349 16.60 -6.58 -13.49
N PRO A 350 17.35 -5.46 -13.65
CA PRO A 350 17.13 -4.20 -12.94
C PRO A 350 15.88 -3.42 -13.38
N GLN A 351 15.25 -3.78 -14.51
CA GLN A 351 14.25 -2.95 -15.19
C GLN A 351 12.99 -2.62 -14.36
N PRO A 352 12.40 -3.55 -13.59
CA PRO A 352 11.23 -3.22 -12.76
C PRO A 352 11.56 -2.26 -11.61
N PHE A 353 12.77 -2.37 -11.04
CA PHE A 353 13.27 -1.41 -10.05
C PHE A 353 13.56 -0.03 -10.68
N GLN A 354 14.04 0.00 -11.93
CA GLN A 354 14.20 1.24 -12.70
C GLN A 354 12.84 1.91 -12.97
N HIS A 355 11.83 1.14 -13.38
CA HIS A 355 10.46 1.67 -13.56
C HIS A 355 9.86 2.17 -12.24
N ALA A 356 10.11 1.47 -11.13
CA ALA A 356 9.68 1.92 -9.82
C ALA A 356 10.35 3.26 -9.44
N ALA A 357 11.66 3.36 -9.60
CA ALA A 357 12.43 4.59 -9.36
C ALA A 357 11.93 5.75 -10.25
N ALA A 358 11.73 5.50 -11.55
CA ALA A 358 11.23 6.49 -12.49
C ALA A 358 9.82 6.99 -12.11
N SER A 359 8.91 6.10 -11.70
CA SER A 359 7.57 6.48 -11.24
C SER A 359 7.62 7.31 -9.94
N ILE A 360 8.49 6.94 -8.99
CA ILE A 360 8.72 7.72 -7.76
C ILE A 360 9.25 9.13 -8.10
N GLU A 361 10.22 9.22 -9.01
CA GLU A 361 10.77 10.50 -9.48
C GLU A 361 9.72 11.34 -10.19
N GLN A 362 8.87 10.72 -11.00
CA GLN A 362 7.82 11.43 -11.72
C GLN A 362 6.80 12.04 -10.74
N THR A 363 6.42 11.32 -9.69
CA THR A 363 5.60 11.87 -8.60
C THR A 363 6.34 12.97 -7.84
N ALA A 364 7.64 12.81 -7.56
CA ALA A 364 8.48 13.84 -6.93
C ALA A 364 8.52 15.12 -7.77
N LEU A 365 8.66 15.02 -9.09
CA LEU A 365 8.61 16.16 -10.01
C LEU A 365 7.25 16.88 -9.95
N GLY A 366 6.16 16.12 -9.87
CA GLY A 366 4.81 16.65 -9.64
C GLY A 366 4.74 17.46 -8.34
N MET A 367 5.21 16.88 -7.22
CA MET A 367 5.27 17.55 -5.92
C MET A 367 6.11 18.83 -5.96
N ALA A 368 7.28 18.80 -6.60
CA ALA A 368 8.15 19.96 -6.72
C ALA A 368 7.51 21.11 -7.51
N ARG A 369 6.80 20.80 -8.61
CA ARG A 369 6.05 21.80 -9.39
C ARG A 369 4.91 22.38 -8.56
N GLY A 370 4.13 21.53 -7.90
CA GLY A 370 3.05 21.95 -6.99
C GLY A 370 3.58 22.86 -5.89
N ARG A 371 4.70 22.50 -5.29
CA ARG A 371 5.38 23.29 -4.24
C ARG A 371 5.74 24.70 -4.68
N ARG A 372 6.33 24.85 -5.88
CA ARG A 372 6.66 26.17 -6.44
C ARG A 372 5.42 27.01 -6.73
N ARG A 373 4.35 26.39 -7.24
CA ARG A 373 3.07 27.08 -7.50
C ARG A 373 2.46 27.60 -6.20
N SER A 374 2.43 26.77 -5.16
CA SER A 374 1.92 27.16 -3.84
C SER A 374 2.74 28.28 -3.20
N LEU A 375 4.06 28.26 -3.33
CA LEU A 375 4.90 29.37 -2.82
C LEU A 375 4.54 30.70 -3.49
N ARG A 376 4.38 30.72 -4.82
CA ARG A 376 4.00 31.93 -5.57
C ARG A 376 2.60 32.41 -5.18
N LEU A 377 1.65 31.48 -5.04
CA LEU A 377 0.28 31.81 -4.63
C LEU A 377 0.26 32.39 -3.20
N ALA A 378 0.96 31.76 -2.26
CA ALA A 378 1.07 32.26 -0.89
C ALA A 378 1.70 33.67 -0.88
N ALA A 379 2.78 33.90 -1.63
CA ALA A 379 3.42 35.21 -1.72
C ALA A 379 2.46 36.29 -2.26
N GLY A 380 1.66 35.97 -3.28
CA GLY A 380 0.63 36.87 -3.80
C GLY A 380 -0.46 37.20 -2.77
N LEU A 381 -0.93 36.19 -2.03
CA LEU A 381 -1.93 36.37 -0.96
C LEU A 381 -1.38 37.18 0.23
N TRP A 382 -0.13 36.95 0.63
CA TRP A 382 0.54 37.79 1.63
C TRP A 382 0.67 39.23 1.17
N ALA A 383 1.07 39.47 -0.09
CA ALA A 383 1.18 40.82 -0.64
C ALA A 383 -0.18 41.53 -0.66
N ALA A 384 -1.26 40.85 -1.04
CA ALA A 384 -2.61 41.39 -1.01
C ALA A 384 -3.05 41.73 0.44
N GLY A 385 -2.83 40.83 1.39
CA GLY A 385 -3.17 41.06 2.80
C GLY A 385 -2.38 42.20 3.43
N LEU A 386 -1.06 42.30 3.15
CA LEU A 386 -0.23 43.42 3.58
C LEU A 386 -0.63 44.74 2.91
N GLY A 387 -1.09 44.70 1.66
CA GLY A 387 -1.68 45.85 0.98
C GLY A 387 -2.91 46.37 1.72
N CYS A 388 -3.85 45.50 2.08
CA CYS A 388 -5.02 45.86 2.89
C CYS A 388 -4.62 46.39 4.28
N LEU A 389 -3.61 45.79 4.93
CA LEU A 389 -3.10 46.29 6.21
C LEU A 389 -2.51 47.70 6.08
N GLY A 390 -1.75 47.96 5.02
CA GLY A 390 -1.18 49.27 4.72
C GLY A 390 -2.25 50.33 4.49
N THR A 391 -3.31 50.02 3.75
CA THR A 391 -4.42 50.96 3.53
C THR A 391 -5.20 51.24 4.82
N LEU A 392 -5.46 50.22 5.65
CA LEU A 392 -6.08 50.38 6.96
C LEU A 392 -5.24 51.25 7.90
N ALA A 393 -3.91 51.10 7.87
CA ALA A 393 -3.00 51.91 8.68
C ALA A 393 -2.92 53.37 8.20
N ALA A 394 -3.04 53.60 6.88
CA ALA A 394 -3.05 54.94 6.29
C ALA A 394 -4.38 55.68 6.48
N GLN A 395 -5.48 54.96 6.72
CA GLN A 395 -6.83 55.50 6.88
C GLN A 395 -7.51 54.86 8.12
N PRO A 396 -7.05 55.19 9.33
CA PRO A 396 -7.58 54.55 10.52
C PRO A 396 -9.05 54.93 10.74
N TRP A 397 -9.86 53.97 11.18
CA TRP A 397 -11.32 54.11 11.35
C TRP A 397 -11.77 55.30 12.23
N TRP A 398 -10.89 55.85 13.05
CA TRP A 398 -11.15 57.03 13.89
C TRP A 398 -10.83 58.36 13.20
N ALA A 399 -10.20 58.36 12.01
CA ALA A 399 -9.67 59.56 11.37
C ALA A 399 -10.74 60.43 10.71
N GLU A 400 -11.93 59.90 10.41
CA GLU A 400 -13.06 60.68 9.92
C GLU A 400 -14.36 60.20 10.57
N ARG A 401 -15.25 61.14 10.92
CA ARG A 401 -16.64 60.86 11.34
C ARG A 401 -17.37 60.20 10.16
N ALA A 402 -17.25 58.89 10.05
CA ALA A 402 -17.60 58.12 8.86
C ALA A 402 -19.12 58.08 8.60
N ALA A 403 -19.51 58.56 7.43
CA ALA A 403 -20.72 58.11 6.74
C ALA A 403 -20.70 56.57 6.59
N ALA A 404 -21.88 55.94 6.46
CA ALA A 404 -22.03 54.48 6.38
C ALA A 404 -21.12 53.82 5.31
N GLU A 405 -20.78 54.53 4.23
CA GLU A 405 -19.90 54.05 3.16
C GLU A 405 -18.44 53.86 3.61
N ALA A 406 -17.91 54.72 4.48
CA ALA A 406 -16.53 54.61 4.97
C ALA A 406 -16.39 53.44 5.96
N GLN A 407 -17.43 53.14 6.75
CA GLN A 407 -17.48 51.92 7.57
C GLN A 407 -17.52 50.66 6.71
N ALA A 408 -18.31 50.65 5.64
CA ALA A 408 -18.40 49.51 4.72
C ALA A 408 -17.04 49.21 4.05
N HIS A 409 -16.33 50.24 3.59
CA HIS A 409 -15.00 50.09 3.00
C HIS A 409 -13.97 49.54 4.01
N HIS A 410 -13.97 50.04 5.24
CA HIS A 410 -13.05 49.55 6.29
C HIS A 410 -13.32 48.07 6.63
N LEU A 411 -14.59 47.66 6.73
CA LEU A 411 -14.95 46.26 6.95
C LEU A 411 -14.54 45.37 5.77
N ALA A 412 -14.69 45.85 4.53
CA ALA A 412 -14.26 45.13 3.35
C ALA A 412 -12.73 44.92 3.33
N LEU A 413 -11.95 45.94 3.70
CA LEU A 413 -10.48 45.84 3.81
C LEU A 413 -10.05 44.87 4.92
N LEU A 414 -10.71 44.89 6.09
CA LEU A 414 -10.44 43.93 7.16
C LEU A 414 -10.77 42.50 6.72
N GLY A 415 -11.91 42.28 6.08
CA GLY A 415 -12.31 40.98 5.55
C GLY A 415 -11.36 40.47 4.46
N GLY A 416 -10.95 41.35 3.55
CA GLY A 416 -9.97 41.07 2.51
C GLY A 416 -8.61 40.70 3.10
N MET A 417 -8.12 41.47 4.08
CA MET A 417 -6.88 41.19 4.81
C MET A 417 -6.94 39.82 5.49
N GLY A 418 -7.98 39.56 6.30
CA GLY A 418 -8.12 38.31 7.04
C GLY A 418 -8.18 37.09 6.11
N THR A 419 -8.95 37.20 5.02
CA THR A 419 -9.07 36.14 4.02
C THR A 419 -7.75 35.88 3.31
N ALA A 420 -7.07 36.94 2.85
CA ALA A 420 -5.81 36.82 2.13
C ALA A 420 -4.71 36.22 3.01
N LEU A 421 -4.51 36.74 4.22
CA LEU A 421 -3.49 36.24 5.15
C LEU A 421 -3.80 34.81 5.62
N GLY A 422 -5.07 34.50 5.92
CA GLY A 422 -5.50 33.16 6.32
C GLY A 422 -5.23 32.12 5.23
N TRP A 423 -5.67 32.40 3.99
CA TRP A 423 -5.39 31.51 2.86
C TRP A 423 -3.90 31.45 2.52
N ALA A 424 -3.14 32.54 2.69
CA ALA A 424 -1.69 32.52 2.49
C ALA A 424 -1.01 31.52 3.43
N GLY A 425 -1.43 31.47 4.70
CA GLY A 425 -0.97 30.49 5.68
C GLY A 425 -1.30 29.05 5.27
N VAL A 426 -2.56 28.77 4.91
CA VAL A 426 -3.00 27.43 4.47
C VAL A 426 -2.22 26.97 3.24
N VAL A 427 -2.09 27.84 2.23
CA VAL A 427 -1.37 27.53 1.00
C VAL A 427 0.12 27.33 1.26
N PHE A 428 0.71 28.09 2.17
CA PHE A 428 2.13 27.93 2.54
C PHE A 428 2.36 26.62 3.30
N VAL A 429 1.60 26.33 4.35
CA VAL A 429 1.79 25.12 5.16
C VAL A 429 1.50 23.86 4.34
N GLY A 430 0.32 23.76 3.74
CA GLY A 430 -0.04 22.60 2.92
C GLY A 430 0.79 22.53 1.63
N GLY A 431 0.83 23.64 0.89
CA GLY A 431 1.39 23.64 -0.45
C GLY A 431 2.91 23.74 -0.50
N PHE A 432 3.57 24.37 0.46
CA PHE A 432 5.03 24.51 0.48
C PHE A 432 5.73 23.60 1.48
N VAL A 433 5.28 23.58 2.73
CA VAL A 433 5.92 22.79 3.81
C VAL A 433 5.61 21.31 3.65
N ALA A 434 4.33 20.93 3.65
CA ALA A 434 3.87 19.55 3.55
C ALA A 434 4.33 18.87 2.25
N ARG A 435 4.08 19.47 1.08
CA ARG A 435 4.64 18.97 -0.19
C ARG A 435 6.18 18.91 -0.20
N GLY A 436 6.85 19.74 0.58
CA GLY A 436 8.30 19.69 0.74
C GLY A 436 8.79 18.46 1.50
N MET A 437 8.04 17.99 2.50
CA MET A 437 8.33 16.74 3.22
C MET A 437 8.12 15.53 2.30
N GLU A 438 6.96 15.48 1.63
CA GLU A 438 6.62 14.44 0.65
C GLU A 438 7.65 14.34 -0.48
N LEU A 439 8.07 15.49 -1.02
CA LEU A 439 9.11 15.57 -2.05
C LEU A 439 10.43 14.94 -1.59
N ARG A 440 10.90 15.26 -0.37
CA ARG A 440 12.15 14.71 0.16
C ARG A 440 12.08 13.19 0.35
N ALA A 441 10.96 12.69 0.87
CA ALA A 441 10.74 11.26 1.03
C ALA A 441 10.82 10.52 -0.32
N LEU A 442 10.13 11.04 -1.34
CA LEU A 442 10.17 10.47 -2.69
C LEU A 442 11.57 10.53 -3.31
N GLN A 443 12.29 11.65 -3.15
CA GLN A 443 13.66 11.79 -3.66
C GLN A 443 14.62 10.81 -2.99
N GLN A 444 14.54 10.66 -1.67
CA GLN A 444 15.35 9.70 -0.92
C GLN A 444 15.07 8.27 -1.38
N ALA A 445 13.81 7.90 -1.54
CA ALA A 445 13.41 6.58 -2.01
C ALA A 445 13.91 6.26 -3.42
N ALA A 446 13.77 7.20 -4.35
CA ALA A 446 14.29 7.05 -5.72
C ALA A 446 15.81 6.87 -5.72
N CYS A 447 16.53 7.66 -4.90
CA CYS A 447 17.97 7.53 -4.74
C CYS A 447 18.36 6.16 -4.20
N GLN A 448 17.73 5.71 -3.11
CA GLN A 448 17.95 4.38 -2.53
C GLN A 448 17.74 3.25 -3.54
N LEU A 449 16.65 3.32 -4.32
CA LEU A 449 16.39 2.34 -5.37
C LEU A 449 17.47 2.33 -6.45
N ARG A 450 17.89 3.50 -6.95
CA ARG A 450 18.95 3.56 -7.97
C ARG A 450 20.27 2.99 -7.46
N LEU A 451 20.63 3.28 -6.21
CA LEU A 451 21.81 2.71 -5.55
C LEU A 451 21.75 1.18 -5.50
N THR A 452 20.60 0.61 -5.11
CA THR A 452 20.44 -0.85 -5.03
C THR A 452 20.50 -1.56 -6.39
N VAL A 453 20.28 -0.83 -7.48
CA VAL A 453 20.20 -1.38 -8.84
C VAL A 453 21.56 -1.34 -9.57
N GLY A 454 22.60 -0.78 -8.95
CA GLY A 454 23.93 -0.66 -9.57
C GLY A 454 23.97 0.33 -10.74
N ALA A 455 22.90 1.10 -10.97
CA ALA A 455 22.97 2.27 -11.83
C ALA A 455 23.89 3.27 -11.12
N ALA A 456 24.95 3.70 -11.80
CA ALA A 456 25.94 4.64 -11.28
C ALA A 456 25.22 5.70 -10.44
N ALA A 457 25.57 5.75 -9.16
CA ALA A 457 25.14 6.77 -8.23
C ALA A 457 25.63 8.11 -8.78
N VAL A 458 24.89 8.73 -9.70
CA VAL A 458 25.17 10.07 -10.17
C VAL A 458 24.91 10.97 -8.97
N GLN A 459 25.97 11.24 -8.20
CA GLN A 459 26.23 12.37 -7.29
C GLN A 459 25.01 13.23 -6.92
N ALA A 460 23.92 12.62 -6.46
CA ALA A 460 22.67 13.31 -6.14
C ALA A 460 22.54 13.58 -4.64
N CYS A 461 23.39 12.96 -3.81
CA CYS A 461 23.34 13.09 -2.36
C CYS A 461 23.67 14.49 -1.82
N GLU A 462 24.15 15.43 -2.64
CA GLU A 462 24.47 16.80 -2.16
C GLU A 462 23.87 17.93 -3.01
N LEU A 463 23.02 17.62 -3.99
CA LEU A 463 22.50 18.65 -4.89
C LEU A 463 21.20 19.26 -4.37
N SER A 464 21.23 20.58 -4.14
CA SER A 464 20.04 21.36 -3.79
C SER A 464 18.86 21.08 -4.75
N PRO A 465 17.59 21.24 -4.31
CA PRO A 465 16.40 20.90 -5.11
C PRO A 465 16.32 21.56 -6.50
N SER A 466 17.06 22.64 -6.74
CA SER A 466 17.18 23.27 -8.06
C SER A 466 18.14 22.51 -8.99
N ARG A 467 19.28 22.02 -8.49
CA ARG A 467 20.29 21.28 -9.27
C ARG A 467 19.85 19.86 -9.60
N TYR A 468 19.10 19.19 -8.73
CA TYR A 468 18.51 17.88 -9.01
C TYR A 468 17.58 17.89 -10.23
N LEU A 469 16.79 18.95 -10.40
CA LEU A 469 15.89 19.10 -11.56
C LEU A 469 16.63 19.41 -12.87
N THR A 470 17.77 20.08 -12.80
CA THR A 470 18.63 20.34 -13.96
C THR A 470 19.31 19.05 -14.41
N CYS A 471 19.87 18.29 -13.46
CA CYS A 471 20.52 17.00 -13.74
C CYS A 471 19.54 15.98 -14.37
N LEU A 472 18.28 15.95 -13.91
CA LEU A 472 17.21 15.12 -14.52
C LEU A 472 16.81 15.58 -15.93
N ARG A 473 16.85 16.88 -16.22
CA ARG A 473 16.57 17.40 -17.57
C ARG A 473 17.70 17.07 -18.53
N GLU A 474 18.93 17.13 -18.07
CA GLU A 474 20.12 16.80 -18.87
C GLU A 474 20.22 15.30 -19.13
N SER A 475 19.87 14.45 -18.17
CA SER A 475 19.83 12.99 -18.36
C SER A 475 18.60 12.50 -19.15
N ALA A 476 17.49 13.24 -19.17
CA ALA A 476 16.36 13.00 -20.08
C ALA A 476 16.58 13.55 -21.50
N ALA A 477 17.62 14.37 -21.70
CA ALA A 477 18.00 14.95 -22.99
C ALA A 477 19.23 14.28 -23.63
N ALA A 478 19.82 13.27 -22.98
CA ALA A 478 20.83 12.44 -23.60
C ALA A 478 20.16 11.62 -24.73
N PRO A 479 20.59 11.76 -26.00
CA PRO A 479 20.12 10.88 -27.05
C PRO A 479 20.60 9.46 -26.72
N ASP A 480 19.73 8.48 -27.01
CA ASP A 480 20.11 7.07 -27.08
C ASP A 480 21.40 6.97 -27.91
N CYS A 481 22.52 6.63 -27.27
CA CYS A 481 23.73 6.20 -27.94
C CYS A 481 23.70 4.66 -27.98
N ASP A 482 23.90 4.16 -29.20
CA ASP A 482 23.77 2.78 -29.70
C ASP A 482 24.21 1.63 -28.78
#